data_AF-A0A223B1C9-F1
#
_entry.id   AF-A0A223B1C9-F1
#
_cell.length_a   1.000
_cell.length_b   1.000
_cell.length_c   1.000
_cell.angle_alpha   90.00
_cell.angle_beta   90.00
_cell.angle_gamma   90.00
#
_symmetry.space_group_name_H-M   'P 1'
#
loop_
_entity.id
_entity.type
_entity.pdbx_description
1 polymer ?
#
loop_
_entity_poly.entity_id
_entity_poly.type
_entity_poly.pdbx_seq_one_letter_code
_entity_poly.pdbx_strand_id
1 'polypeptide(L)'
;MYSIECMVSEHNNIVRMLNVVKNACCGILEGEDVNDADFRLMIDFIRNYADKHHHGKEEKILFPEMVTKLGPVAEALVTHGMLVEHDLGRSHILGLETALNEYKKNKRTDLKLDILTEAMGYAHLLQTHIEKENSVVYTFAERQLKDEDFVRIDAACRDFETAAEDLGTQRHYLDILEKMENKYPVA
;
A
#
# COMPACT_ATOMS: atom_id res chain seq x y z
N MET A 1 -13.31 16.57 4.32
CA MET A 1 -13.90 15.42 3.61
C MET A 1 -13.26 14.17 4.19
N TYR A 2 -14.00 13.44 5.03
CA TYR A 2 -13.36 12.50 5.96
C TYR A 2 -12.66 11.34 5.25
N SER A 3 -13.28 10.75 4.24
CA SER A 3 -12.73 9.60 3.51
C SER A 3 -11.36 9.90 2.89
N ILE A 4 -11.24 11.01 2.15
CA ILE A 4 -9.99 11.44 1.52
C ILE A 4 -8.93 11.77 2.58
N GLU A 5 -9.28 12.52 3.63
CA GLU A 5 -8.35 12.85 4.71
C GLU A 5 -7.81 11.59 5.41
N CYS A 6 -8.67 10.59 5.64
CA CYS A 6 -8.29 9.30 6.22
C CYS A 6 -7.30 8.55 5.33
N MET A 7 -7.63 8.39 4.04
CA MET A 7 -6.79 7.67 3.09
C MET A 7 -5.45 8.36 2.85
N VAL A 8 -5.40 9.71 2.83
CA VAL A 8 -4.14 10.47 2.80
C VAL A 8 -3.31 10.25 4.07
N SER A 9 -3.95 10.17 5.25
CA SER A 9 -3.24 9.84 6.49
C SER A 9 -2.64 8.43 6.45
N GLU A 10 -3.36 7.47 5.88
CA GLU A 10 -2.87 6.11 5.69
C GLU A 10 -1.72 6.04 4.69
N HIS A 11 -1.78 6.80 3.60
CA HIS A 11 -0.67 6.97 2.65
C HIS A 11 0.62 7.40 3.36
N ASN A 12 0.55 8.33 4.31
CA ASN A 12 1.74 8.73 5.07
C ASN A 12 2.37 7.57 5.84
N ASN A 13 1.56 6.69 6.42
CA ASN A 13 2.04 5.49 7.11
C ASN A 13 2.60 4.45 6.13
N ILE A 14 1.98 4.30 4.96
CA ILE A 14 2.45 3.41 3.92
C ILE A 14 3.81 3.87 3.39
N VAL A 15 3.98 5.16 3.06
CA VAL A 15 5.27 5.75 2.63
C VAL A 15 6.37 5.52 3.67
N ARG A 16 6.06 5.63 4.96
CA ARG A 16 6.99 5.27 6.03
C ARG A 16 7.46 3.82 5.95
N MET A 17 6.54 2.86 5.73
CA MET A 17 6.92 1.47 5.50
C MET A 17 7.73 1.27 4.20
N LEU A 18 7.44 2.02 3.13
CA LEU A 18 8.23 1.94 1.90
C LEU A 18 9.69 2.35 2.13
N ASN A 19 9.93 3.35 2.98
CA ASN A 19 11.28 3.75 3.38
C ASN A 19 11.99 2.64 4.18
N VAL A 20 11.27 1.99 5.10
CA VAL A 20 11.78 0.82 5.83
C VAL A 20 12.21 -0.30 4.87
N VAL A 21 11.35 -0.66 3.90
CA VAL A 21 11.65 -1.67 2.88
C VAL A 21 12.91 -1.29 2.10
N LYS A 22 13.01 -0.04 1.66
CA LYS A 22 14.17 0.47 0.94
C LYS A 22 15.46 0.37 1.77
N ASN A 23 15.41 0.76 3.04
CA ASN A 23 16.57 0.71 3.93
C ASN A 23 17.02 -0.73 4.19
N ALA A 24 16.09 -1.67 4.36
CA ALA A 24 16.42 -3.09 4.48
C ALA A 24 17.09 -3.63 3.20
N CYS A 25 16.61 -3.22 2.02
CA CYS A 25 17.26 -3.54 0.74
C CYS A 25 18.68 -2.94 0.64
N CYS A 26 18.88 -1.70 1.09
CA CYS A 26 20.20 -1.07 1.14
C CYS A 26 21.17 -1.83 2.05
N GLY A 27 20.74 -2.24 3.26
CA GLY A 27 21.58 -3.05 4.16
C GLY A 27 22.05 -4.35 3.51
N ILE A 28 21.17 -5.04 2.77
CA ILE A 28 21.55 -6.24 2.01
C ILE A 28 22.61 -5.94 0.94
N LEU A 29 22.49 -4.81 0.23
CA LEU A 29 23.48 -4.38 -0.76
C LEU A 29 24.83 -4.02 -0.12
N GLU A 30 24.81 -3.53 1.11
CA GLU A 30 26.00 -3.19 1.91
C GLU A 30 26.65 -4.42 2.57
N GLY A 31 26.05 -5.60 2.41
CA GLY A 31 26.61 -6.88 2.82
C GLY A 31 25.88 -7.55 3.98
N GLU A 32 24.78 -6.97 4.48
CA GLU A 32 23.95 -7.65 5.48
C GLU A 32 23.26 -8.89 4.91
N ASP A 33 22.91 -9.81 5.82
CA ASP A 33 22.10 -10.97 5.49
C ASP A 33 20.63 -10.59 5.28
N VAL A 34 19.93 -11.35 4.42
CA VAL A 34 18.47 -11.18 4.29
C VAL A 34 17.80 -11.63 5.58
N ASN A 35 17.09 -10.72 6.25
CA ASN A 35 16.29 -11.05 7.42
C ASN A 35 14.88 -11.50 7.03
N ASP A 36 14.69 -12.82 6.84
CA ASP A 36 13.41 -13.44 6.46
C ASP A 36 12.25 -12.97 7.37
N ALA A 37 12.45 -12.93 8.68
CA ALA A 37 11.39 -12.55 9.63
C ALA A 37 10.93 -11.10 9.45
N ASP A 38 11.86 -10.19 9.20
CA ASP A 38 11.57 -8.77 8.99
C ASP A 38 10.81 -8.53 7.68
N PHE A 39 11.26 -9.13 6.58
CA PHE A 39 10.54 -9.03 5.30
C PHE A 39 9.13 -9.63 5.40
N ARG A 40 8.94 -10.69 6.19
CA ARG A 40 7.60 -11.27 6.44
C ARG A 40 6.69 -10.29 7.17
N LEU A 41 7.21 -9.51 8.12
CA LEU A 41 6.45 -8.45 8.79
C LEU A 41 6.12 -7.30 7.82
N MET A 42 7.05 -6.91 6.96
CA MET A 42 6.80 -5.90 5.91
C MET A 42 5.70 -6.37 4.95
N ILE A 43 5.77 -7.62 4.47
CA ILE A 43 4.75 -8.23 3.61
C ILE A 43 3.38 -8.27 4.30
N ASP A 44 3.34 -8.61 5.59
CA ASP A 44 2.09 -8.67 6.34
C ASP A 44 1.45 -7.29 6.50
N PHE A 45 2.24 -6.27 6.81
CA PHE A 45 1.79 -4.86 6.81
C PHE A 45 1.24 -4.47 5.44
N ILE A 46 2.00 -4.73 4.37
CA ILE A 46 1.62 -4.38 3.01
C ILE A 46 0.29 -5.03 2.62
N ARG A 47 0.14 -6.34 2.85
CA ARG A 47 -1.08 -7.07 2.43
C ARG A 47 -2.31 -6.64 3.18
N ASN A 48 -2.19 -6.32 4.46
CA ASN A 48 -3.36 -6.15 5.31
C ASN A 48 -3.65 -4.68 5.63
N TYR A 49 -2.62 -3.84 5.77
CA TYR A 49 -2.79 -2.40 5.98
C TYR A 49 -2.86 -1.64 4.65
N ALA A 50 -1.85 -1.76 3.79
CA ALA A 50 -1.83 -1.00 2.53
C ALA A 50 -2.88 -1.52 1.53
N ASP A 51 -2.99 -2.84 1.37
CA ASP A 51 -3.91 -3.41 0.37
C ASP A 51 -5.33 -3.60 0.93
N LYS A 52 -5.56 -4.61 1.78
CA LYS A 52 -6.93 -4.94 2.22
C LYS A 52 -7.66 -3.82 2.95
N HIS A 53 -6.94 -3.00 3.71
CA HIS A 53 -7.52 -1.94 4.53
C HIS A 53 -7.56 -0.60 3.80
N HIS A 54 -6.44 -0.14 3.24
CA HIS A 54 -6.39 1.12 2.51
C HIS A 54 -6.98 1.00 1.09
N HIS A 55 -6.38 0.25 0.16
CA HIS A 55 -6.98 0.06 -1.18
C HIS A 55 -8.39 -0.54 -1.09
N GLY A 56 -8.68 -1.33 -0.06
CA GLY A 56 -10.01 -1.84 0.21
C GLY A 56 -11.10 -0.77 0.31
N LYS A 57 -10.78 0.42 0.86
CA LYS A 57 -11.70 1.57 0.87
C LYS A 57 -11.86 2.17 -0.52
N GLU A 58 -10.78 2.26 -1.28
CA GLU A 58 -10.82 2.80 -2.63
C GLU A 58 -11.64 1.90 -3.56
N GLU A 59 -11.25 0.63 -3.67
CA GLU A 59 -11.85 -0.34 -4.58
C GLU A 59 -13.32 -0.65 -4.28
N LYS A 60 -13.73 -0.56 -3.01
CA LYS A 60 -15.10 -0.91 -2.59
C LYS A 60 -16.01 0.30 -2.40
N ILE A 61 -15.46 1.50 -2.23
CA ILE A 61 -16.23 2.69 -1.84
C ILE A 61 -16.00 3.83 -2.84
N LEU A 62 -14.79 4.41 -2.86
CA LEU A 62 -14.54 5.64 -3.63
C LEU A 62 -14.57 5.39 -5.15
N PHE A 63 -13.81 4.41 -5.62
CA PHE A 63 -13.64 4.13 -7.05
C PHE A 63 -14.95 3.72 -7.74
N PRO A 64 -15.81 2.84 -7.16
CA PRO A 64 -17.10 2.53 -7.75
C PRO A 64 -18.01 3.76 -7.92
N GLU A 65 -18.05 4.67 -6.93
CA GLU A 65 -18.84 5.90 -7.04
C GLU A 65 -18.25 6.83 -8.12
N MET A 66 -16.92 6.97 -8.19
CA MET A 66 -16.28 7.75 -9.26
C MET A 66 -16.63 7.23 -10.65
N VAL A 67 -16.47 5.93 -10.89
CA VAL A 67 -16.77 5.33 -12.21
C VAL A 67 -18.24 5.49 -12.56
N THR A 68 -19.14 5.22 -11.60
CA THR A 68 -20.58 5.30 -11.82
C THR A 68 -21.06 6.72 -12.13
N LYS A 69 -20.48 7.73 -11.47
CA LYS A 69 -20.96 9.12 -11.53
C LYS A 69 -20.25 9.96 -12.58
N LEU A 70 -18.97 9.71 -12.83
CA LEU A 70 -18.09 10.56 -13.65
C LEU A 70 -17.81 9.97 -15.04
N GLY A 71 -18.27 8.75 -15.30
CA GLY A 71 -18.29 8.15 -16.63
C GLY A 71 -16.91 7.80 -17.19
N PRO A 72 -16.71 7.87 -18.53
CA PRO A 72 -15.54 7.26 -19.19
C PRO A 72 -14.19 7.79 -18.73
N VAL A 73 -14.11 9.04 -18.26
CA VAL A 73 -12.86 9.62 -17.77
C VAL A 73 -12.43 8.96 -16.46
N ALA A 74 -13.37 8.77 -15.52
CA ALA A 74 -13.09 8.05 -14.28
C ALA A 74 -12.84 6.57 -14.54
N GLU A 75 -13.56 5.95 -15.47
CA GLU A 75 -13.31 4.55 -15.87
C GLU A 75 -11.88 4.35 -16.39
N ALA A 76 -11.39 5.24 -17.27
CA ALA A 76 -10.02 5.17 -17.74
C ALA A 76 -8.98 5.38 -16.63
N LEU A 77 -9.22 6.35 -15.74
CA LEU A 77 -8.32 6.67 -14.63
C LEU A 77 -8.24 5.53 -13.59
N VAL A 78 -9.39 5.01 -13.19
CA VAL A 78 -9.54 4.03 -12.13
C VAL A 78 -9.32 2.62 -12.66
N THR A 79 -10.14 2.17 -13.61
CA THR A 79 -10.18 0.77 -14.05
C THR A 79 -8.94 0.42 -14.87
N HIS A 80 -8.45 1.34 -15.71
CA HIS A 80 -7.30 1.09 -16.58
C HIS A 80 -5.99 1.70 -16.03
N GLY A 81 -6.05 2.40 -14.90
CA GLY A 81 -4.91 2.99 -14.21
C GLY A 81 -4.73 2.38 -12.82
N MET A 82 -5.44 2.92 -11.83
CA MET A 82 -5.22 2.60 -10.41
C MET A 82 -5.38 1.12 -10.08
N LEU A 83 -6.45 0.46 -10.55
CA LEU A 83 -6.67 -0.97 -10.27
C LEU A 83 -5.60 -1.87 -10.89
N VAL A 84 -5.08 -1.50 -12.07
CA VAL A 84 -3.98 -2.22 -12.72
C VAL A 84 -2.71 -2.12 -11.88
N GLU A 85 -2.46 -0.95 -11.28
CA GLU A 85 -1.31 -0.74 -10.40
C GLU A 85 -1.45 -1.46 -9.06
N HIS A 86 -2.67 -1.55 -8.50
CA HIS A 86 -2.93 -2.39 -7.32
C HIS A 86 -2.58 -3.85 -7.59
N ASP A 87 -3.03 -4.38 -8.73
CA ASP A 87 -2.74 -5.76 -9.13
C ASP A 87 -1.24 -5.99 -9.40
N LEU A 88 -0.55 -5.02 -10.01
CA LEU A 88 0.90 -5.08 -10.16
C LEU A 88 1.62 -5.06 -8.80
N GLY A 89 1.14 -4.24 -7.85
CA GLY A 89 1.62 -4.24 -6.48
C GLY A 89 1.46 -5.61 -5.80
N ARG A 90 0.28 -6.23 -5.94
CA ARG A 90 0.02 -7.59 -5.44
C ARG A 90 0.95 -8.62 -6.08
N SER A 91 1.24 -8.49 -7.38
CA SER A 91 2.19 -9.35 -8.09
C SER A 91 3.59 -9.25 -7.50
N HIS A 92 4.11 -8.04 -7.25
CA HIS A 92 5.42 -7.85 -6.62
C HIS A 92 5.50 -8.52 -5.24
N ILE A 93 4.45 -8.38 -4.42
CA ILE A 93 4.43 -8.97 -3.08
C ILE A 93 4.38 -10.51 -3.12
N LEU A 94 3.70 -11.09 -4.10
CA LEU A 94 3.75 -12.53 -4.34
C LEU A 94 5.15 -12.98 -4.80
N GLY A 95 5.78 -12.22 -5.69
CA GLY A 95 7.15 -12.46 -6.15
C GLY A 95 8.15 -12.43 -4.99
N LEU A 96 8.08 -11.40 -4.15
CA LEU A 96 8.93 -11.23 -2.97
C LEU A 96 8.78 -12.41 -1.99
N GLU A 97 7.55 -12.80 -1.67
CA GLU A 97 7.29 -13.96 -0.81
C GLU A 97 7.87 -15.26 -1.38
N THR A 98 7.75 -15.44 -2.70
CA THR A 98 8.28 -16.60 -3.42
C THR A 98 9.81 -16.63 -3.37
N ALA A 99 10.46 -15.50 -3.66
CA ALA A 99 11.91 -15.36 -3.61
C ALA A 99 12.45 -15.62 -2.20
N LEU A 100 11.80 -15.11 -1.14
CA LEU A 100 12.14 -15.39 0.25
C LEU A 100 12.03 -16.90 0.58
N ASN A 101 10.95 -17.55 0.11
CA ASN A 101 10.75 -18.99 0.33
C ASN A 101 11.87 -19.83 -0.31
N GLU A 102 12.28 -19.49 -1.53
CA GLU A 102 13.36 -20.20 -2.22
C GLU A 102 14.74 -19.87 -1.62
N TYR A 103 15.00 -18.60 -1.30
CA TYR A 103 16.26 -18.18 -0.68
C TYR A 103 16.52 -18.88 0.65
N LYS A 104 15.45 -19.11 1.44
CA LYS A 104 15.51 -19.85 2.71
C LYS A 104 15.95 -21.30 2.53
N LYS A 105 15.56 -21.94 1.42
CA LYS A 105 15.99 -23.30 1.07
C LYS A 105 17.41 -23.32 0.54
N ASN A 106 17.76 -22.32 -0.29
CA ASN A 106 19.04 -22.24 -0.96
C ASN A 106 19.49 -20.78 -1.08
N LYS A 107 20.50 -20.39 -0.29
CA LYS A 107 20.99 -19.01 -0.16
C LYS A 107 21.79 -18.51 -1.38
N ARG A 108 21.23 -18.63 -2.58
CA ARG A 108 21.88 -18.22 -3.82
C ARG A 108 21.82 -16.70 -4.02
N THR A 109 22.84 -16.16 -4.67
CA THR A 109 22.94 -14.73 -4.99
C THR A 109 21.81 -14.24 -5.89
N ASP A 110 21.35 -15.03 -6.85
CA ASP A 110 20.27 -14.64 -7.75
C ASP A 110 18.91 -14.59 -7.04
N LEU A 111 18.65 -15.47 -6.08
CA LEU A 111 17.46 -15.38 -5.24
C LEU A 111 17.50 -14.16 -4.30
N LYS A 112 18.69 -13.76 -3.83
CA LYS A 112 18.88 -12.48 -3.13
C LYS A 112 18.59 -11.30 -4.05
N LEU A 113 18.98 -11.37 -5.32
CA LEU A 113 18.63 -10.36 -6.33
C LEU A 113 17.11 -10.28 -6.54
N ASP A 114 16.41 -11.40 -6.67
CA ASP A 114 14.95 -11.43 -6.83
C ASP A 114 14.24 -10.76 -5.64
N ILE A 115 14.70 -11.00 -4.40
CA ILE A 115 14.16 -10.33 -3.19
C ILE A 115 14.30 -8.82 -3.31
N LEU A 116 15.49 -8.33 -3.68
CA LEU A 116 15.75 -6.89 -3.85
C LEU A 116 14.89 -6.29 -4.97
N THR A 117 14.77 -7.00 -6.09
CA THR A 117 13.99 -6.57 -7.25
C THR A 117 12.51 -6.44 -6.91
N GLU A 118 11.91 -7.46 -6.28
CA GLU A 118 10.48 -7.44 -5.98
C GLU A 118 10.14 -6.45 -4.86
N ALA A 119 10.97 -6.36 -3.82
CA ALA A 119 10.79 -5.40 -2.73
C ALA A 119 10.89 -3.96 -3.22
N MET A 120 11.91 -3.63 -4.02
CA MET A 120 12.07 -2.28 -4.57
C MET A 120 11.09 -1.98 -5.71
N GLY A 121 10.68 -2.99 -6.49
CA GLY A 121 9.63 -2.87 -7.48
C GLY A 121 8.32 -2.42 -6.86
N TYR A 122 7.89 -3.11 -5.79
CA TYR A 122 6.73 -2.69 -5.00
C TYR A 122 6.89 -1.27 -4.42
N ALA A 123 8.01 -0.99 -3.75
CA ALA A 123 8.21 0.29 -3.09
C ALA A 123 8.22 1.48 -4.07
N HIS A 124 8.86 1.32 -5.22
CA HIS A 124 8.87 2.37 -6.24
C HIS A 124 7.50 2.56 -6.89
N LEU A 125 6.84 1.46 -7.28
CA LEU A 125 5.49 1.49 -7.83
C LEU A 125 4.55 2.24 -6.90
N LEU A 126 4.49 1.82 -5.63
CA LEU A 126 3.53 2.36 -4.68
C LEU A 126 3.83 3.82 -4.31
N GLN A 127 5.11 4.22 -4.24
CA GLN A 127 5.45 5.63 -4.04
C GLN A 127 4.86 6.51 -5.16
N THR A 128 5.04 6.12 -6.41
CA THR A 128 4.50 6.88 -7.56
C THR A 128 2.97 6.80 -7.62
N HIS A 129 2.40 5.65 -7.25
CA HIS A 129 0.96 5.43 -7.16
C HIS A 129 0.30 6.38 -6.16
N ILE A 130 0.80 6.43 -4.93
CA ILE A 130 0.33 7.33 -3.87
C ILE A 130 0.40 8.81 -4.30
N GLU A 131 1.46 9.20 -5.01
CA GLU A 131 1.59 10.56 -5.56
C GLU A 131 0.49 10.87 -6.59
N LYS A 132 0.19 9.92 -7.49
CA LYS A 132 -0.91 10.05 -8.46
C LYS A 132 -2.26 10.13 -7.76
N GLU A 133 -2.49 9.32 -6.75
CA GLU A 133 -3.76 9.33 -6.03
C GLU A 133 -3.99 10.65 -5.29
N ASN A 134 -3.02 11.04 -4.46
CA ASN A 134 -3.11 12.27 -3.68
C ASN A 134 -3.26 13.52 -4.55
N SER A 135 -2.52 13.60 -5.67
CA SER A 135 -2.46 14.83 -6.48
C SER A 135 -3.47 14.86 -7.63
N VAL A 136 -3.87 13.71 -8.17
CA VAL A 136 -4.72 13.61 -9.37
C VAL A 136 -6.05 12.94 -9.05
N VAL A 137 -6.05 11.73 -8.48
CA VAL A 137 -7.29 10.93 -8.35
C VAL A 137 -8.22 11.57 -7.31
N TYR A 138 -7.71 11.85 -6.12
CA TYR A 138 -8.50 12.43 -5.03
C TYR A 138 -8.93 13.86 -5.37
N THR A 139 -8.04 14.67 -5.96
CA THR A 139 -8.41 16.03 -6.38
C THR A 139 -9.44 16.03 -7.50
N PHE A 140 -9.42 15.03 -8.39
CA PHE A 140 -10.45 14.84 -9.40
C PHE A 140 -11.78 14.43 -8.77
N ALA A 141 -11.77 13.50 -7.82
CA ALA A 141 -12.96 13.09 -7.06
C ALA A 141 -13.60 14.29 -6.34
N GLU A 142 -12.81 15.06 -5.58
CA GLU A 142 -13.25 16.24 -4.84
C GLU A 142 -13.91 17.31 -5.72
N ARG A 143 -13.40 17.50 -6.94
CA ARG A 143 -13.90 18.54 -7.86
C ARG A 143 -15.15 18.12 -8.62
N GLN A 144 -15.34 16.83 -8.85
CA GLN A 144 -16.36 16.33 -9.78
C GLN A 144 -17.52 15.63 -9.09
N LEU A 145 -17.29 14.98 -7.94
CA LEU A 145 -18.37 14.43 -7.12
C LEU A 145 -19.06 15.56 -6.35
N LYS A 146 -20.34 15.35 -6.05
CA LYS A 146 -21.11 16.31 -5.27
C LYS A 146 -20.99 16.01 -3.78
N ASP A 147 -21.30 17.00 -2.95
CA ASP A 147 -21.36 16.83 -1.49
C ASP A 147 -22.28 15.67 -1.07
N GLU A 148 -23.40 15.46 -1.77
CA GLU A 148 -24.33 14.34 -1.52
C GLU A 148 -23.71 12.96 -1.75
N ASP A 149 -22.75 12.85 -2.66
CA ASP A 149 -22.00 11.61 -2.90
C ASP A 149 -21.01 11.39 -1.74
N PHE A 150 -20.33 12.45 -1.29
CA PHE A 150 -19.39 12.36 -0.16
C PHE A 150 -20.05 12.06 1.18
N VAL A 151 -21.32 12.42 1.41
CA VAL A 151 -22.06 11.97 2.60
C VAL A 151 -22.10 10.44 2.66
N ARG A 152 -22.34 9.78 1.52
CA ARG A 152 -22.43 8.32 1.45
C ARG A 152 -21.06 7.66 1.53
N ILE A 153 -20.06 8.22 0.83
CA ILE A 153 -18.68 7.74 0.84
C ILE A 153 -18.06 7.87 2.24
N ASP A 154 -18.23 9.02 2.91
CA ASP A 154 -17.69 9.25 4.25
C ASP A 154 -18.35 8.32 5.27
N ALA A 155 -19.66 8.07 5.17
CA ALA A 155 -20.35 7.13 6.06
C ALA A 155 -19.81 5.71 5.89
N ALA A 156 -19.72 5.20 4.65
CA ALA A 156 -19.19 3.87 4.38
C ALA A 156 -17.71 3.74 4.80
N CYS A 157 -16.92 4.78 4.62
CA CYS A 157 -15.52 4.82 5.06
C CYS A 157 -15.42 4.75 6.59
N ARG A 158 -16.25 5.50 7.33
CA ARG A 158 -16.29 5.42 8.81
C ARG A 158 -16.67 4.03 9.30
N ASP A 159 -17.65 3.40 8.67
CA ASP A 159 -18.07 2.04 9.03
C ASP A 159 -16.94 1.03 8.78
N PHE A 160 -16.22 1.19 7.67
CA PHE A 160 -15.04 0.38 7.34
C PHE A 160 -13.92 0.55 8.37
N GLU A 161 -13.59 1.80 8.72
CA GLU A 161 -12.57 2.12 9.73
C GLU A 161 -12.93 1.59 11.12
N THR A 162 -14.18 1.77 11.53
CA THR A 162 -14.68 1.30 12.83
C THR A 162 -14.60 -0.23 12.91
N ALA A 163 -15.02 -0.94 11.87
CA ALA A 163 -14.93 -2.39 11.83
C ALA A 163 -13.47 -2.88 11.87
N ALA A 164 -12.55 -2.18 11.21
CA ALA A 164 -11.12 -2.49 11.27
C ALA A 164 -10.53 -2.20 12.67
N GLU A 165 -10.98 -1.13 13.32
CA GLU A 165 -10.56 -0.71 14.66
C GLU A 165 -11.04 -1.69 15.74
N ASP A 166 -12.28 -2.18 15.65
CA ASP A 166 -12.83 -3.21 16.54
C ASP A 166 -12.02 -4.51 16.47
N LEU A 167 -11.39 -4.80 15.32
CA LEU A 167 -10.47 -5.92 15.13
C LEU A 167 -9.02 -5.60 15.56
N GLY A 168 -8.73 -4.34 15.91
CA GLY A 168 -7.40 -3.87 16.30
C GLY A 168 -6.43 -3.66 15.14
N THR A 169 -6.93 -3.58 13.90
CA THR A 169 -6.12 -3.56 12.67
C THR A 169 -5.13 -2.40 12.65
N GLN A 170 -5.62 -1.17 12.84
CA GLN A 170 -4.80 0.04 12.75
C GLN A 170 -3.70 -0.01 13.82
N ARG A 171 -4.05 -0.26 15.08
CA ARG A 171 -3.08 -0.35 16.16
C ARG A 171 -2.01 -1.41 15.89
N HIS A 172 -2.43 -2.61 15.50
CA HIS A 172 -1.51 -3.71 15.23
C HIS A 172 -0.46 -3.36 14.17
N TYR A 173 -0.90 -2.78 13.05
CA TYR A 173 0.00 -2.46 11.94
C TYR A 173 0.84 -1.21 12.17
N LEU A 174 0.33 -0.23 12.93
CA LEU A 174 1.15 0.91 13.36
C LEU A 174 2.24 0.50 14.35
N ASP A 175 1.96 -0.43 15.28
CA ASP A 175 2.96 -1.00 16.18
C ASP A 175 4.05 -1.76 15.38
N ILE A 176 3.68 -2.49 14.31
CA ILE A 176 4.64 -3.11 13.39
C ILE A 176 5.47 -2.04 12.69
N LEU A 177 4.85 -1.01 12.13
CA LEU A 177 5.53 0.08 11.44
C LEU A 177 6.59 0.72 12.33
N GLU A 178 6.22 1.15 13.54
CA GLU A 178 7.15 1.79 14.48
C GLU A 178 8.31 0.86 14.87
N LYS A 179 8.02 -0.42 15.12
CA LYS A 179 9.06 -1.42 15.40
C LYS A 179 10.05 -1.53 14.24
N MET A 180 9.55 -1.54 13.01
CA MET A 180 10.39 -1.69 11.82
C MET A 180 11.18 -0.42 11.50
N GLU A 181 10.61 0.76 11.69
CA GLU A 181 11.33 2.04 11.56
C GLU A 181 12.48 2.17 12.55
N ASN A 182 12.29 1.74 13.79
CA ASN A 182 13.36 1.73 14.79
C ASN A 182 14.54 0.83 14.39
N LYS A 183 14.26 -0.24 13.63
CA LYS A 183 15.28 -1.18 13.16
C LYS A 183 15.96 -0.71 11.86
N TYR A 184 15.20 -0.05 10.99
CA TYR A 184 15.64 0.42 9.67
C TYR A 184 15.45 1.94 9.54
N PRO A 185 16.19 2.73 10.34
CA PRO A 185 15.96 4.17 10.43
C PRO A 185 16.21 4.87 9.11
N VAL A 186 15.43 5.92 8.83
CA VAL A 186 15.69 6.84 7.73
C VAL A 186 16.99 7.60 8.05
N ALA A 187 17.95 7.55 7.12
CA ALA A 187 19.22 8.26 7.22
C ALA A 187 19.04 9.79 7.15
#